data_AF-A0A8H5X5Q5-F1
#
_entry.id   AF-A0A8H5X5Q5-F1
#
_cell.length_a   1.000
_cell.length_b   1.000
_cell.length_c   1.000
_cell.angle_alpha   90.00
_cell.angle_beta   90.00
_cell.angle_gamma   90.00
#
_symmetry.space_group_name_H-M   'P 1'
#
loop_
_entity.id
_entity.type
_entity.pdbx_description
1 polymer ?
#
loop_
_entity_poly.entity_id
_entity_poly.type
_entity_poly.pdbx_seq_one_letter_code
_entity_poly.pdbx_strand_id
1 'polypeptide(L)'
;MEAIHPTICASCGTEAMMRCAGCTDAPDYDPGDSTTVIYCDRNCQKKHWTDHKSRCRVMKQRKILLRAATILRAALLTYREILYDIDITKIEAKDETLYLYQNQRAVTSRVKWGSFPDHLTSDVQHREAALTINQCTMATALLSRLTSKLLAGVHSNAEVLDIRIGKPLLPPKLIPGPDLSYCPHTVIKVTLLPTKELWVIDTAGCQYGFREVLVPFNKYMADKACQVVGEPTTYNWTETKDVDYFSTLPSMNRSRSQKQDREVERKARLHFADFVDRHVNANLQDGSALDFSNKLASLVERLKIHMLSFAESQNGTRA
;
A
#
# COMPACT_ATOMS: atom_id res chain seq x y z
N MET A 1 4.61 -20.62 -16.00
CA MET A 1 4.84 -20.47 -17.45
C MET A 1 5.58 -19.16 -17.64
N GLU A 2 6.78 -19.18 -18.20
CA GLU A 2 7.49 -17.93 -18.54
C GLU A 2 6.67 -17.14 -19.55
N ALA A 3 6.55 -15.84 -19.34
CA ALA A 3 5.87 -14.96 -20.28
C ALA A 3 6.63 -14.96 -21.61
N ILE A 4 6.00 -15.42 -22.69
CA ILE A 4 6.55 -15.32 -24.04
C ILE A 4 6.64 -13.83 -24.37
N HIS A 5 7.83 -13.27 -24.23
CA HIS A 5 8.06 -11.89 -24.59
C HIS A 5 8.09 -11.79 -26.12
N PRO A 6 7.39 -10.80 -26.70
CA PRO A 6 7.59 -10.49 -28.12
C PRO A 6 9.08 -10.29 -28.36
N THR A 7 9.61 -10.79 -29.48
CA THR A 7 11.00 -10.54 -29.91
C THR A 7 11.03 -9.85 -31.28
N ILE A 8 9.87 -9.46 -31.79
CA ILE A 8 9.70 -8.93 -33.14
C ILE A 8 9.36 -7.45 -33.06
N CYS A 9 10.03 -6.65 -33.89
CA CYS A 9 9.77 -5.24 -34.06
C CYS A 9 8.37 -5.01 -34.62
N ALA A 10 7.54 -4.28 -33.88
CA ALA A 10 6.16 -3.97 -34.29
C ALA A 10 6.07 -3.08 -35.55
N SER A 11 7.18 -2.49 -36.01
CA SER A 11 7.22 -1.61 -37.17
C SER A 11 7.69 -2.29 -38.46
N CYS A 12 8.69 -3.17 -38.37
CA CYS A 12 9.34 -3.77 -39.55
C CYS A 12 9.38 -5.29 -39.55
N GLY A 13 8.95 -5.97 -38.47
CA GLY A 13 8.87 -7.43 -38.43
C GLY A 13 10.20 -8.17 -38.20
N THR A 14 11.32 -7.46 -38.00
CA THR A 14 12.62 -8.08 -37.70
C THR A 14 12.81 -8.31 -36.20
N GLU A 15 13.76 -9.17 -35.83
CA GLU A 15 14.12 -9.39 -34.44
C GLU A 15 14.58 -8.09 -33.76
N ALA A 16 14.17 -7.91 -32.51
CA ALA A 16 14.36 -6.68 -31.77
C ALA A 16 14.26 -6.90 -30.25
N MET A 17 14.86 -5.98 -29.48
CA MET A 17 14.86 -6.02 -28.02
C MET A 17 14.49 -4.70 -27.35
N MET A 18 14.42 -3.57 -28.08
CA MET A 18 14.12 -2.27 -27.48
C MET A 18 12.64 -2.17 -27.12
N ARG A 19 12.33 -2.25 -25.83
CA ARG A 19 10.97 -2.10 -25.29
C ARG A 19 10.54 -0.64 -25.26
N CYS A 20 9.25 -0.39 -25.48
CA CYS A 20 8.69 0.94 -25.28
C CYS A 20 8.72 1.33 -23.80
N ALA A 21 9.54 2.33 -23.44
CA ALA A 21 9.67 2.81 -22.06
C ALA A 21 8.35 3.31 -21.44
N GLY A 22 7.40 3.76 -22.26
CA GLY A 22 6.12 4.29 -21.81
C GLY A 22 5.14 3.21 -21.34
N CYS A 23 5.15 2.03 -21.96
CA CYS A 23 4.16 0.97 -21.68
C CYS A 23 4.76 -0.30 -21.06
N THR A 24 6.08 -0.47 -21.08
CA THR A 24 6.74 -1.60 -20.40
C THR A 24 6.41 -1.57 -18.91
N ASP A 25 6.27 -2.75 -18.30
CA ASP A 25 6.00 -2.94 -16.87
C ASP A 25 4.62 -2.44 -16.39
N ALA A 26 3.69 -2.17 -17.31
CA ALA A 26 2.30 -1.95 -16.96
C ALA A 26 1.66 -3.26 -16.46
N PRO A 27 0.82 -3.25 -15.42
CA PRO A 27 0.07 -4.42 -15.00
C PRO A 27 -1.04 -4.77 -16.00
N ASP A 28 -1.37 -6.06 -16.06
CA ASP A 28 -2.56 -6.57 -16.77
C ASP A 28 -3.84 -6.07 -16.10
N TYR A 29 -4.78 -5.60 -16.91
CA TYR A 29 -6.17 -5.44 -16.48
C TYR A 29 -6.98 -6.68 -16.82
N ASP A 30 -6.87 -7.10 -18.09
CA ASP A 30 -7.30 -8.41 -18.56
C ASP A 30 -6.06 -9.28 -18.84
N PRO A 31 -6.14 -10.62 -18.70
CA PRO A 31 -4.99 -11.50 -18.88
C PRO A 31 -4.28 -11.28 -20.24
N GLY A 32 -2.99 -10.93 -20.18
CA GLY A 32 -2.12 -10.73 -21.35
C GLY A 32 -2.25 -9.36 -22.04
N ASP A 33 -3.13 -8.48 -21.58
CA ASP A 33 -3.39 -7.21 -22.23
C ASP A 33 -2.27 -6.17 -22.05
N SER A 34 -1.31 -6.40 -21.13
CA SER A 34 -0.13 -5.56 -20.91
C SER A 34 1.09 -5.91 -21.78
N THR A 35 0.92 -6.80 -22.77
CA THR A 35 2.00 -7.21 -23.68
C THR A 35 2.78 -5.99 -24.21
N THR A 36 4.09 -5.99 -23.94
CA THR A 36 5.00 -4.88 -24.24
C THR A 36 5.35 -4.84 -25.72
N VAL A 37 5.35 -3.63 -26.31
CA VAL A 37 5.72 -3.43 -27.71
C VAL A 37 7.24 -3.26 -27.84
N ILE A 38 7.83 -3.95 -28.81
CA ILE A 38 9.27 -3.96 -29.07
C ILE A 38 9.58 -3.33 -30.44
N TYR A 39 10.73 -2.67 -30.53
CA TYR A 39 11.25 -2.03 -31.72
C TYR A 39 12.73 -2.31 -31.89
N CYS A 40 13.25 -2.24 -33.13
CA CYS A 40 14.69 -2.24 -33.35
C CYS A 40 15.34 -1.00 -32.76
N ASP A 41 14.72 0.15 -32.98
CA ASP A 41 15.23 1.47 -32.59
C ASP A 41 14.10 2.52 -32.47
N ARG A 42 14.50 3.75 -32.15
CA ARG A 42 13.58 4.89 -32.03
C ARG A 42 12.91 5.28 -33.35
N ASN A 43 13.49 4.96 -34.50
CA ASN A 43 12.90 5.27 -35.81
C ASN A 43 11.70 4.36 -36.07
N CYS A 44 11.86 3.06 -35.83
CA CYS A 44 10.77 2.09 -35.87
C CYS A 44 9.63 2.45 -34.92
N GLN A 45 9.97 2.88 -33.70
CA GLN A 45 8.99 3.36 -32.72
C GLN A 45 8.21 4.59 -33.23
N LYS A 46 8.91 5.60 -33.78
CA LYS A 46 8.27 6.80 -34.34
C LYS A 46 7.35 6.46 -35.49
N LYS A 47 7.77 5.54 -36.37
CA LYS A 47 6.98 5.08 -37.53
C LYS A 47 5.69 4.38 -37.10
N HIS A 48 5.73 3.55 -36.06
CA HIS A 48 4.56 2.84 -35.51
C HIS A 48 3.76 3.69 -34.49
N TRP A 49 4.16 4.94 -34.24
CA TRP A 49 3.60 5.72 -33.14
C TRP A 49 2.11 6.01 -33.30
N THR A 50 1.63 6.24 -34.53
CA THR A 50 0.21 6.50 -34.81
C THR A 50 -0.68 5.38 -34.31
N ASP A 51 -0.24 4.14 -34.47
CA ASP A 51 -1.01 2.93 -34.12
C ASP A 51 -0.83 2.57 -32.65
N HIS A 52 0.35 2.86 -32.10
CA HIS A 52 0.71 2.52 -30.73
C HIS A 52 0.24 3.54 -29.67
N LYS A 53 0.11 4.82 -30.03
CA LYS A 53 -0.02 5.95 -29.07
C LYS A 53 -1.16 5.78 -28.07
N SER A 54 -2.34 5.36 -28.53
CA SER A 54 -3.54 5.19 -27.67
C SER A 54 -3.31 4.13 -26.61
N ARG A 55 -2.88 2.93 -27.01
CA ARG A 55 -2.54 1.82 -26.13
C ARG A 55 -1.40 2.17 -25.18
N CYS A 56 -0.36 2.85 -25.68
CA CYS A 56 0.77 3.30 -24.86
C CYS A 56 0.30 4.21 -23.71
N ARG A 57 -0.64 5.13 -23.99
CA ARG A 57 -1.20 6.01 -22.96
C ARG A 57 -1.92 5.23 -21.86
N VAL A 58 -2.72 4.22 -22.21
CA VAL A 58 -3.42 3.37 -21.23
C VAL A 58 -2.42 2.65 -20.32
N MET A 59 -1.46 1.96 -20.93
CA MET A 59 -0.44 1.20 -20.20
C MET A 59 0.42 2.11 -19.30
N LYS A 60 0.75 3.32 -19.77
CA LYS A 60 1.45 4.32 -18.95
C LYS A 60 0.64 4.68 -17.69
N GLN A 61 -0.68 4.84 -17.81
CA GLN A 61 -1.54 5.15 -16.65
C GLN A 61 -1.61 3.98 -15.66
N ARG A 62 -1.71 2.74 -16.15
CA ARG A 62 -1.66 1.55 -15.30
C ARG A 62 -0.32 1.41 -14.57
N LYS A 63 0.79 1.68 -15.28
CA LYS A 63 2.15 1.70 -14.70
C LYS A 63 2.29 2.75 -13.59
N ILE A 64 1.79 3.97 -13.82
CA ILE A 64 1.74 5.05 -12.84
C ILE A 64 0.95 4.60 -11.61
N LEU A 65 -0.25 4.03 -11.80
CA LEU A 65 -1.07 3.51 -10.71
C LEU A 65 -0.36 2.42 -9.89
N LEU A 66 0.33 1.48 -10.55
CA LEU A 66 1.11 0.44 -9.88
C LEU A 66 2.26 1.02 -9.05
N ARG A 67 2.98 1.99 -9.62
CA ARG A 67 4.07 2.69 -8.92
C ARG A 67 3.55 3.46 -7.72
N ALA A 68 2.42 4.14 -7.84
CA ALA A 68 1.76 4.81 -6.73
C ALA A 68 1.39 3.82 -5.62
N ALA A 69 0.71 2.72 -5.95
CA ALA A 69 0.35 1.66 -5.01
C ALA A 69 1.59 1.07 -4.29
N THR A 70 2.67 0.85 -5.04
CA THR A 70 3.95 0.37 -4.49
C THR A 70 4.57 1.35 -3.49
N ILE A 71 4.60 2.65 -3.82
CA ILE A 71 5.07 3.70 -2.89
C ILE A 71 4.20 3.72 -1.63
N LEU A 72 2.88 3.63 -1.77
CA LEU A 72 1.95 3.66 -0.64
C LEU A 72 2.19 2.50 0.34
N ARG A 73 2.37 1.28 -0.17
CA ARG A 73 2.72 0.12 0.68
C ARG A 73 4.07 0.28 1.35
N ALA A 74 5.10 0.72 0.62
CA ALA A 74 6.42 0.93 1.20
C ALA A 74 6.40 1.98 2.32
N ALA A 75 5.66 3.07 2.12
CA ALA A 75 5.47 4.10 3.14
C ALA A 75 4.75 3.57 4.39
N LEU A 76 3.69 2.77 4.21
CA LEU A 76 2.98 2.12 5.33
C LEU A 76 3.91 1.22 6.14
N LEU A 77 4.62 0.31 5.46
CA LEU A 77 5.50 -0.64 6.13
C LEU A 77 6.64 0.08 6.86
N THR A 78 7.19 1.14 6.27
CA THR A 78 8.22 1.98 6.92
C THR A 78 7.68 2.68 8.17
N TYR A 79 6.47 3.26 8.07
CA TYR A 79 5.83 3.90 9.22
C TYR A 79 5.60 2.88 10.36
N ARG A 80 5.06 1.70 10.03
CA ARG A 80 4.78 0.62 10.99
C ARG A 80 6.03 0.00 11.58
N GLU A 81 7.11 -0.08 10.81
CA GLU A 81 8.40 -0.57 11.30
C GLU A 81 8.96 0.34 12.39
N ILE A 82 8.78 1.66 12.29
CA ILE A 82 9.31 2.63 13.27
C ILE A 82 8.36 2.86 14.43
N LEU A 83 7.05 2.91 14.16
CA LEU A 83 6.00 3.16 15.13
C LEU A 83 5.13 1.92 15.31
N TYR A 84 5.76 0.83 15.73
CA TYR A 84 5.09 -0.40 16.10
C TYR A 84 4.55 -0.29 17.53
N ASP A 85 3.31 -0.73 17.73
CA ASP A 85 2.53 -0.53 18.96
C ASP A 85 1.98 -1.83 19.56
N ILE A 86 2.33 -2.98 18.97
CA ILE A 86 1.94 -4.31 19.45
C ILE A 86 3.14 -4.95 20.15
N ASP A 87 3.00 -5.34 21.40
CA ASP A 87 4.06 -6.00 22.18
C ASP A 87 4.09 -7.50 21.87
N ILE A 88 4.51 -7.84 20.64
CA ILE A 88 4.63 -9.23 20.19
C ILE A 88 5.88 -9.90 20.78
N THR A 89 5.74 -11.16 21.17
CA THR A 89 6.79 -11.96 21.81
C THR A 89 7.22 -13.15 20.96
N LYS A 90 6.37 -13.59 20.03
CA LYS A 90 6.66 -14.71 19.11
C LYS A 90 5.80 -14.60 17.85
N ILE A 91 6.39 -14.95 16.71
CA ILE A 91 5.70 -15.13 15.43
C ILE A 91 5.85 -16.60 15.04
N GLU A 92 4.74 -17.27 14.74
CA GLU A 92 4.75 -18.70 14.40
C GLU A 92 3.72 -18.98 13.31
N ALA A 93 4.17 -19.54 12.19
CA ALA A 93 3.27 -20.09 11.18
C ALA A 93 3.00 -21.56 11.50
N LYS A 94 1.72 -21.91 11.65
CA LYS A 94 1.28 -23.27 11.94
C LYS A 94 -0.10 -23.50 11.32
N ASP A 95 -0.31 -24.64 10.69
CA ASP A 95 -1.59 -25.03 10.09
C ASP A 95 -2.18 -23.93 9.19
N GLU A 96 -1.34 -23.40 8.29
CA GLU A 96 -1.66 -22.30 7.35
C GLU A 96 -2.13 -20.99 8.02
N THR A 97 -1.94 -20.86 9.34
CA THR A 97 -2.30 -19.69 10.14
C THR A 97 -1.04 -19.03 10.68
N LEU A 98 -1.01 -17.70 10.70
CA LEU A 98 0.07 -16.93 11.32
C LEU A 98 -0.30 -16.51 12.74
N TYR A 99 0.30 -17.12 13.74
CA TYR A 99 0.10 -16.78 15.14
C TYR A 99 1.08 -15.69 15.57
N LEU A 100 0.53 -14.58 16.07
CA LEU A 100 1.25 -13.45 16.64
C LEU A 100 0.99 -13.43 18.15
N TYR A 101 1.92 -13.98 18.92
CA TYR A 101 1.82 -13.99 20.37
C TYR A 101 2.17 -12.61 20.91
N GLN A 102 1.37 -12.09 21.84
CA GLN A 102 1.54 -10.76 22.40
C GLN A 102 1.33 -10.73 23.90
N ASN A 103 1.94 -9.73 24.56
CA ASN A 103 1.56 -9.37 25.91
C ASN A 103 0.34 -8.44 25.87
N GLN A 104 -0.76 -8.85 26.49
CA GLN A 104 -1.92 -7.96 26.60
C GLN A 104 -1.61 -6.79 27.52
N ARG A 105 -1.86 -5.59 27.01
CA ARG A 105 -1.72 -4.35 27.76
C ARG A 105 -2.98 -4.07 28.58
N ALA A 106 -2.81 -3.68 29.85
CA ALA A 106 -3.90 -3.11 30.63
C ALA A 106 -4.40 -1.81 29.99
N VAL A 107 -5.72 -1.60 29.93
CA VAL A 107 -6.35 -0.42 29.29
C VAL A 107 -5.85 0.91 29.87
N THR A 108 -5.39 0.91 31.12
CA THR A 108 -4.85 2.08 31.82
C THR A 108 -3.37 2.35 31.51
N SER A 109 -2.66 1.43 30.87
CA SER A 109 -1.26 1.60 30.51
C SER A 109 -1.12 2.28 29.14
N ARG A 110 -0.09 3.13 28.99
CA ARG A 110 0.23 3.78 27.71
C ARG A 110 0.73 2.78 26.68
N VAL A 111 0.48 3.04 25.40
CA VAL A 111 1.16 2.34 24.30
C VAL A 111 2.67 2.51 24.46
N LYS A 112 3.41 1.41 24.27
CA LYS A 112 4.84 1.46 24.04
C LYS A 112 5.04 1.48 22.53
N TRP A 113 5.49 2.62 22.03
CA TRP A 113 5.86 2.78 20.63
C TRP A 113 7.33 2.41 20.48
N GLY A 114 7.65 1.63 19.45
CA GLY A 114 9.03 1.28 19.16
C GLY A 114 9.17 0.60 17.82
N SER A 115 10.40 0.23 17.50
CA SER A 115 10.67 -0.50 16.27
C SER A 115 10.07 -1.90 16.31
N PHE A 116 9.68 -2.40 15.14
CA PHE A 116 9.27 -3.79 14.99
C PHE A 116 10.41 -4.74 15.44
N PRO A 117 10.11 -5.81 16.20
CA PRO A 117 11.13 -6.74 16.67
C PRO A 117 11.55 -7.71 15.55
N ASP A 118 12.43 -7.25 14.66
CA ASP A 118 12.88 -8.02 13.47
C ASP A 118 13.49 -9.39 13.80
N HIS A 119 14.00 -9.60 15.02
CA HIS A 119 14.52 -10.90 15.45
C HIS A 119 13.46 -12.01 15.58
N LEU A 120 12.17 -11.68 15.57
CA LEU A 120 11.09 -12.66 15.72
C LEU A 120 10.77 -13.43 14.43
N THR A 121 11.19 -12.94 13.27
CA THR A 121 11.01 -13.64 11.99
C THR A 121 12.00 -13.15 10.93
N SER A 122 12.56 -14.08 10.17
CA SER A 122 13.29 -13.77 8.94
C SER A 122 12.41 -13.85 7.68
N ASP A 123 11.18 -14.36 7.81
CA ASP A 123 10.22 -14.43 6.70
C ASP A 123 9.57 -13.04 6.47
N VAL A 124 9.77 -12.51 5.27
CA VAL A 124 9.28 -11.18 4.86
C VAL A 124 7.76 -11.12 4.86
N GLN A 125 7.06 -12.17 4.46
CA GLN A 125 5.59 -12.19 4.44
C GLN A 125 5.02 -12.20 5.85
N HIS A 126 5.62 -12.99 6.76
CA HIS A 126 5.20 -13.00 8.17
C HIS A 126 5.45 -11.64 8.83
N ARG A 127 6.59 -11.01 8.52
CA ARG A 127 6.92 -9.67 8.98
C ARG A 127 5.89 -8.64 8.52
N GLU A 128 5.60 -8.59 7.23
CA GLU A 128 4.65 -7.63 6.66
C GLU A 128 3.22 -7.85 7.18
N ALA A 129 2.81 -9.12 7.34
CA ALA A 129 1.53 -9.45 7.96
C ALA A 129 1.46 -8.95 9.41
N ALA A 130 2.52 -9.16 10.19
CA ALA A 130 2.60 -8.68 11.58
C ALA A 130 2.63 -7.15 11.69
N LEU A 131 3.23 -6.45 10.72
CA LEU A 131 3.24 -4.99 10.65
C LEU A 131 1.86 -4.39 10.36
N THR A 132 1.05 -5.10 9.58
CA THR A 132 -0.22 -4.59 9.02
C THR A 132 -1.47 -5.17 9.65
N ILE A 133 -1.36 -6.15 10.54
CA ILE A 133 -2.51 -6.78 11.20
C ILE A 133 -3.43 -5.75 11.85
N ASN A 134 -4.70 -5.76 11.44
CA ASN A 134 -5.75 -4.87 11.92
C ASN A 134 -5.42 -3.37 11.71
N GLN A 135 -4.61 -3.06 10.70
CA GLN A 135 -4.21 -1.68 10.36
C GLN A 135 -4.85 -1.16 9.08
N CYS A 136 -5.76 -1.91 8.44
CA CYS A 136 -6.31 -1.54 7.13
C CYS A 136 -6.95 -0.13 7.10
N THR A 137 -7.86 0.19 8.02
CA THR A 137 -8.49 1.51 8.10
C THR A 137 -7.47 2.61 8.44
N MET A 138 -6.53 2.32 9.35
CA MET A 138 -5.45 3.24 9.69
C MET A 138 -4.58 3.54 8.46
N ALA A 139 -4.20 2.51 7.71
CA ALA A 139 -3.38 2.62 6.52
C ALA A 139 -4.07 3.51 5.47
N THR A 140 -5.38 3.32 5.26
CA THR A 140 -6.16 4.18 4.37
C THR A 140 -6.20 5.62 4.84
N ALA A 141 -6.34 5.89 6.14
CA ALA A 141 -6.29 7.25 6.66
C ALA A 141 -4.87 7.85 6.52
N LEU A 142 -3.87 7.24 7.15
CA LEU A 142 -2.47 7.68 7.17
C LEU A 142 -1.95 8.06 5.78
N LEU A 143 -2.25 7.23 4.78
CA LEU A 143 -1.74 7.38 3.42
C LEU A 143 -2.56 8.34 2.55
N SER A 144 -3.62 8.98 3.06
CA SER A 144 -4.54 9.77 2.24
C SER A 144 -3.85 10.93 1.51
N ARG A 145 -3.03 11.70 2.23
CA ARG A 145 -2.28 12.82 1.65
C ARG A 145 -1.28 12.35 0.58
N LEU A 146 -0.59 11.25 0.85
CA LEU A 146 0.34 10.64 -0.10
C LEU A 146 -0.39 10.13 -1.35
N THR A 147 -1.54 9.48 -1.17
CA THR A 147 -2.36 8.96 -2.26
C THR A 147 -2.85 10.09 -3.16
N SER A 148 -3.38 11.17 -2.58
CA SER A 148 -3.84 12.36 -3.30
C SER A 148 -2.74 12.97 -4.17
N LYS A 149 -1.50 13.08 -3.65
CA LYS A 149 -0.37 13.60 -4.44
C LYS A 149 0.05 12.66 -5.56
N LEU A 150 0.11 11.36 -5.29
CA LEU A 150 0.58 10.38 -6.26
C LEU A 150 -0.43 10.15 -7.39
N LEU A 151 -1.73 10.26 -7.11
CA LEU A 151 -2.76 9.99 -8.10
C LEU A 151 -3.31 11.26 -8.77
N ALA A 152 -2.77 12.43 -8.48
CA ALA A 152 -3.19 13.69 -9.08
C ALA A 152 -3.17 13.60 -10.62
N GLY A 153 -4.34 13.77 -11.25
CA GLY A 153 -4.51 13.71 -12.71
C GLY A 153 -4.52 12.29 -13.32
N VAL A 154 -4.46 11.24 -12.50
CA VAL A 154 -4.43 9.83 -12.93
C VAL A 154 -5.82 9.19 -12.89
N HIS A 155 -6.63 9.55 -11.88
CA HIS A 155 -7.95 8.96 -11.66
C HIS A 155 -9.08 9.97 -11.85
N SER A 156 -10.29 9.49 -12.15
CA SER A 156 -11.50 10.31 -12.13
C SER A 156 -12.30 10.17 -10.84
N ASN A 157 -12.11 9.06 -10.12
CA ASN A 157 -12.78 8.81 -8.85
C ASN A 157 -11.92 7.90 -7.97
N ALA A 158 -11.99 8.09 -6.66
CA ALA A 158 -11.37 7.21 -5.68
C ALA A 158 -12.35 7.05 -4.51
N GLU A 159 -12.63 5.81 -4.15
CA GLU A 159 -13.59 5.43 -3.11
C GLU A 159 -12.90 4.52 -2.10
N VAL A 160 -13.31 4.63 -0.84
CA VAL A 160 -12.95 3.68 0.22
C VAL A 160 -14.07 2.67 0.35
N LEU A 161 -13.71 1.39 0.33
CA LEU A 161 -14.63 0.27 0.49
C LEU A 161 -14.20 -0.56 1.70
N ASP A 162 -15.17 -0.94 2.51
CA ASP A 162 -15.00 -2.00 3.49
C ASP A 162 -15.49 -3.31 2.86
N ILE A 163 -14.67 -4.36 2.97
CA ILE A 163 -14.94 -5.67 2.39
C ILE A 163 -14.66 -6.77 3.40
N ARG A 164 -15.41 -7.87 3.36
CA ARG A 164 -15.03 -9.12 4.05
C ARG A 164 -14.19 -9.96 3.11
N ILE A 165 -13.01 -10.39 3.55
CA ILE A 165 -12.17 -11.32 2.81
C ILE A 165 -12.66 -12.74 3.06
N GLY A 166 -13.05 -13.46 2.01
CA GLY A 166 -13.56 -14.83 2.12
C GLY A 166 -12.48 -15.90 2.01
N LYS A 167 -11.35 -15.60 1.35
CA LYS A 167 -10.23 -16.54 1.12
C LYS A 167 -8.88 -15.90 1.45
N PRO A 168 -8.52 -15.75 2.73
CA PRO A 168 -7.16 -15.36 3.12
C PRO A 168 -6.17 -16.48 2.76
N LEU A 169 -4.95 -16.12 2.33
CA LEU A 169 -3.87 -17.10 2.08
C LEU A 169 -3.10 -17.45 3.35
N LEU A 170 -3.02 -16.50 4.28
CA LEU A 170 -2.36 -16.64 5.57
C LEU A 170 -3.13 -15.79 6.60
N PRO A 171 -4.24 -16.29 7.19
CA PRO A 171 -4.98 -15.57 8.21
C PRO A 171 -4.12 -15.36 9.47
N PRO A 172 -3.99 -14.12 9.96
CA PRO A 172 -3.20 -13.85 11.15
C PRO A 172 -4.09 -13.89 12.41
N LYS A 173 -3.55 -14.37 13.53
CA LYS A 173 -4.24 -14.44 14.82
C LYS A 173 -3.39 -13.85 15.94
N LEU A 174 -3.94 -12.90 16.68
CA LEU A 174 -3.31 -12.35 17.89
C LEU A 174 -3.61 -13.24 19.08
N ILE A 175 -2.58 -13.65 19.83
CA ILE A 175 -2.72 -14.54 20.99
C ILE A 175 -2.08 -13.91 22.24
N PRO A 176 -2.84 -13.55 23.28
CA PRO A 176 -4.31 -13.49 23.32
C PRO A 176 -4.82 -12.24 22.58
N GLY A 177 -5.94 -12.34 21.89
CA GLY A 177 -6.52 -11.23 21.11
C GLY A 177 -7.92 -11.54 20.61
N PRO A 178 -8.65 -10.54 20.10
CA PRO A 178 -9.95 -10.77 19.50
C PRO A 178 -9.81 -11.62 18.23
N ASP A 179 -10.85 -12.39 17.92
CA ASP A 179 -10.97 -12.99 16.60
C ASP A 179 -11.30 -11.90 15.58
N LEU A 180 -10.40 -11.72 14.61
CA LEU A 180 -10.50 -10.71 13.56
C LEU A 180 -11.17 -11.27 12.28
N SER A 181 -11.57 -12.54 12.27
CA SER A 181 -12.11 -13.22 11.07
C SER A 181 -13.35 -12.54 10.48
N TYR A 182 -14.08 -11.76 11.28
CA TYR A 182 -15.29 -11.04 10.86
C TYR A 182 -15.10 -9.53 10.71
N CYS A 183 -13.91 -9.01 11.02
CA CYS A 183 -13.63 -7.59 10.87
C CYS A 183 -13.56 -7.22 9.38
N PRO A 184 -14.28 -6.19 8.93
CA PRO A 184 -14.12 -5.69 7.57
C PRO A 184 -12.68 -5.21 7.32
N HIS A 185 -12.21 -5.41 6.09
CA HIS A 185 -10.97 -4.91 5.56
C HIS A 185 -11.22 -3.67 4.72
N THR A 186 -10.49 -2.58 4.98
CA THR A 186 -10.62 -1.33 4.22
C THR A 186 -9.65 -1.32 3.03
N VAL A 187 -10.16 -1.06 1.83
CA VAL A 187 -9.37 -0.90 0.59
C VAL A 187 -9.77 0.36 -0.18
N ILE A 188 -8.94 0.79 -1.13
CA ILE A 188 -9.26 1.92 -2.01
C ILE A 188 -9.61 1.39 -3.40
N LYS A 189 -10.80 1.73 -3.91
CA LYS A 189 -11.19 1.49 -5.31
C LYS A 189 -10.93 2.75 -6.13
N VAL A 190 -10.15 2.63 -7.19
CA VAL A 190 -9.77 3.73 -8.07
C VAL A 190 -10.36 3.52 -9.46
N THR A 191 -10.94 4.57 -10.03
CA THR A 191 -11.37 4.61 -11.43
C THR A 191 -10.33 5.35 -12.27
N LEU A 192 -9.61 4.63 -13.13
CA LEU A 192 -8.50 5.15 -13.93
C LEU A 192 -8.99 6.01 -15.10
N LEU A 193 -8.25 7.08 -15.43
CA LEU A 193 -8.48 7.87 -16.64
C LEU A 193 -7.56 7.44 -17.79
N PRO A 194 -8.01 7.53 -19.06
CA PRO A 194 -9.37 7.80 -19.50
C PRO A 194 -10.25 6.54 -19.59
N THR A 195 -9.69 5.35 -19.36
CA THR A 195 -10.31 4.05 -19.67
C THR A 195 -11.49 3.67 -18.79
N LYS A 196 -11.63 4.31 -17.62
CA LYS A 196 -12.61 3.94 -16.59
C LYS A 196 -12.41 2.53 -16.02
N GLU A 197 -11.22 1.96 -16.19
CA GLU A 197 -10.81 0.73 -15.52
C GLU A 197 -10.91 0.88 -14.01
N LEU A 198 -11.43 -0.15 -13.35
CA LEU A 198 -11.63 -0.18 -11.90
C LEU A 198 -10.53 -1.02 -11.25
N TRP A 199 -9.81 -0.44 -10.30
CA TRP A 199 -8.68 -1.08 -9.62
C TRP A 199 -8.85 -1.02 -8.11
N VAL A 200 -8.35 -2.03 -7.40
CA VAL A 200 -8.20 -2.04 -5.95
C VAL A 200 -6.74 -1.75 -5.62
N ILE A 201 -6.50 -0.73 -4.80
CA ILE A 201 -5.25 -0.52 -4.07
C ILE A 201 -5.44 -1.11 -2.67
N ASP A 202 -4.63 -2.11 -2.34
CA ASP A 202 -4.65 -2.78 -1.04
C ASP A 202 -3.25 -2.76 -0.41
N THR A 203 -2.98 -1.73 0.38
CA THR A 203 -1.68 -1.54 1.04
C THR A 203 -1.49 -2.44 2.26
N ALA A 204 -2.59 -2.91 2.86
CA ALA A 204 -2.59 -3.76 4.05
C ALA A 204 -2.94 -5.23 3.74
N GLY A 205 -3.10 -5.61 2.47
CA GLY A 205 -3.48 -6.96 2.06
C GLY A 205 -2.50 -8.05 2.48
N CYS A 206 -1.24 -7.69 2.72
CA CYS A 206 -0.23 -8.59 3.28
C CYS A 206 -0.62 -9.16 4.64
N GLN A 207 -1.52 -8.52 5.40
CA GLN A 207 -2.09 -9.12 6.61
C GLN A 207 -2.77 -10.47 6.34
N TYR A 208 -3.29 -10.70 5.13
CA TYR A 208 -3.91 -11.97 4.72
C TYR A 208 -3.01 -12.83 3.83
N GLY A 209 -1.73 -12.50 3.71
CA GLY A 209 -0.78 -13.16 2.82
C GLY A 209 -0.86 -12.72 1.36
N PHE A 210 -1.64 -11.69 1.02
CA PHE A 210 -1.70 -11.18 -0.36
C PHE A 210 -0.43 -10.39 -0.70
N ARG A 211 0.14 -10.66 -1.89
CA ARG A 211 1.37 -10.00 -2.34
C ARG A 211 1.09 -8.82 -3.26
N GLU A 212 -0.03 -8.83 -3.95
CA GLU A 212 -0.40 -7.81 -4.91
C GLU A 212 -0.96 -6.58 -4.21
N VAL A 213 -0.35 -5.42 -4.46
CA VAL A 213 -0.82 -4.12 -3.93
C VAL A 213 -1.85 -3.45 -4.84
N LEU A 214 -1.89 -3.85 -6.11
CA LEU A 214 -2.78 -3.32 -7.13
C LEU A 214 -3.37 -4.47 -7.96
N VAL A 215 -4.69 -4.56 -8.03
CA VAL A 215 -5.40 -5.62 -8.77
C VAL A 215 -6.67 -5.05 -9.41
N PRO A 216 -7.07 -5.50 -10.61
CA PRO A 216 -8.36 -5.13 -11.18
C PRO A 216 -9.51 -5.47 -10.22
N PHE A 217 -10.50 -4.58 -10.09
CA PHE A 217 -11.54 -4.69 -9.06
C PHE A 217 -12.29 -6.01 -9.11
N ASN A 218 -12.81 -6.39 -10.28
CA ASN A 218 -13.56 -7.65 -10.43
C ASN A 218 -12.71 -8.87 -10.10
N LYS A 219 -11.44 -8.85 -10.53
CA LYS A 219 -10.46 -9.92 -10.23
C LYS A 219 -10.18 -10.01 -8.74
N TYR A 220 -9.94 -8.88 -8.07
CA TYR A 220 -9.71 -8.83 -6.63
C TYR A 220 -10.90 -9.41 -5.86
N MET A 221 -12.13 -8.99 -6.21
CA MET A 221 -13.34 -9.46 -5.56
C MET A 221 -13.57 -10.97 -5.76
N ALA A 222 -13.33 -11.48 -6.98
CA ALA A 222 -13.51 -12.90 -7.29
C ALA A 222 -12.43 -13.79 -6.65
N ASP A 223 -11.15 -13.47 -6.86
CA ASP A 223 -10.02 -14.32 -6.42
C ASP A 223 -9.98 -14.46 -4.89
N LYS A 224 -10.36 -13.39 -4.16
CA LYS A 224 -10.35 -13.34 -2.69
C LYS A 224 -11.72 -13.62 -2.05
N ALA A 225 -12.73 -13.95 -2.87
CA ALA A 225 -14.11 -14.19 -2.46
C ALA A 225 -14.67 -13.06 -1.57
N CYS A 226 -14.47 -11.81 -1.98
CA CYS A 226 -14.81 -10.65 -1.17
C CYS A 226 -16.31 -10.34 -1.19
N GLN A 227 -16.81 -9.81 -0.08
CA GLN A 227 -18.15 -9.22 0.02
C GLN A 227 -18.04 -7.76 0.45
N VAL A 228 -18.67 -6.84 -0.28
CA VAL A 228 -18.73 -5.42 0.13
C VAL A 228 -19.61 -5.26 1.37
N VAL A 229 -19.13 -4.45 2.32
CA VAL A 229 -19.82 -4.11 3.56
C VAL A 229 -20.17 -2.63 3.54
N GLY A 230 -21.47 -2.33 3.59
CA GLY A 230 -21.95 -0.95 3.55
C GLY A 230 -21.75 -0.27 2.20
N GLU A 231 -22.03 1.03 2.17
CA GLU A 231 -21.88 1.86 0.97
C GLU A 231 -20.43 2.38 0.84
N PRO A 232 -19.84 2.36 -0.37
CA PRO A 232 -18.57 3.02 -0.62
C PRO A 232 -18.61 4.50 -0.26
N THR A 233 -17.49 5.04 0.23
CA THR A 233 -17.37 6.47 0.54
C THR A 233 -16.33 7.13 -0.33
N THR A 234 -16.54 8.38 -0.74
CA THR A 234 -15.51 9.15 -1.46
C THR A 234 -14.23 9.22 -0.64
N TYR A 235 -13.08 8.99 -1.27
CA TYR A 235 -11.79 9.05 -0.61
C TYR A 235 -11.27 10.48 -0.48
N ASN A 236 -11.89 11.23 0.43
CA ASN A 236 -11.52 12.60 0.82
C ASN A 236 -11.01 12.65 2.28
N TRP A 237 -10.32 11.59 2.70
CA TRP A 237 -9.91 11.42 4.10
C TRP A 237 -8.69 12.28 4.44
N THR A 238 -8.54 12.64 5.71
CA THR A 238 -7.31 13.19 6.28
C THR A 238 -6.48 12.09 6.91
N GLU A 239 -5.18 12.34 7.08
CA GLU A 239 -4.25 11.41 7.72
C GLU A 239 -4.65 11.04 9.16
N THR A 240 -5.49 11.85 9.80
CA THR A 240 -5.98 11.66 11.16
C THR A 240 -7.46 11.23 11.25
N LYS A 241 -8.15 10.99 10.12
CA LYS A 241 -9.62 10.83 10.09
C LYS A 241 -10.17 9.84 11.11
N ASP A 242 -9.66 8.61 11.11
CA ASP A 242 -10.04 7.54 12.03
C ASP A 242 -9.68 7.88 13.49
N VAL A 243 -8.52 8.48 13.74
CA VAL A 243 -8.10 8.92 15.09
C VAL A 243 -9.03 9.99 15.63
N ASP A 244 -9.38 10.97 14.79
CA ASP A 244 -10.29 12.06 15.15
C ASP A 244 -11.70 11.50 15.41
N TYR A 245 -12.17 10.55 14.58
CA TYR A 245 -13.44 9.83 14.81
C TYR A 245 -13.42 9.05 16.13
N PHE A 246 -12.40 8.20 16.36
CA PHE A 246 -12.29 7.42 17.60
C PHE A 246 -12.15 8.30 18.84
N SER A 247 -11.62 9.53 18.71
CA SER A 247 -11.58 10.52 19.78
C SER A 247 -12.97 11.02 20.22
N THR A 248 -14.00 10.82 19.39
CA THR A 248 -15.39 11.12 19.74
C THR A 248 -16.09 9.99 20.50
N LEU A 249 -15.57 8.75 20.44
CA LEU A 249 -16.24 7.58 21.01
C LEU A 249 -15.96 7.45 22.52
N PRO A 250 -16.98 7.44 23.39
CA PRO A 250 -16.77 7.35 24.83
C PRO A 250 -16.06 6.07 25.27
N SER A 251 -16.32 4.93 24.61
CA SER A 251 -15.69 3.64 24.90
C SER A 251 -14.17 3.64 24.67
N MET A 252 -13.71 4.46 23.73
CA MET A 252 -12.28 4.58 23.40
C MET A 252 -11.60 5.72 24.18
N ASN A 253 -12.35 6.66 24.79
CA ASN A 253 -11.82 7.84 25.49
C ASN A 253 -11.96 7.79 27.03
N ARG A 254 -12.09 6.60 27.62
CA ARG A 254 -12.38 6.47 29.06
C ARG A 254 -11.19 6.87 29.94
N SER A 255 -9.99 6.39 29.62
CA SER A 255 -8.81 6.63 30.44
C SER A 255 -7.95 7.79 29.92
N ARG A 256 -7.18 8.40 30.83
CA ARG A 256 -6.17 9.41 30.47
C ARG A 256 -5.13 8.86 29.49
N SER A 257 -4.69 7.61 29.70
CA SER A 257 -3.72 6.93 28.83
C SER A 257 -4.23 6.79 27.41
N GLN A 258 -5.48 6.36 27.21
CA GLN A 258 -6.07 6.26 25.87
C GLN A 258 -6.12 7.61 25.14
N LYS A 259 -6.47 8.69 25.85
CA LYS A 259 -6.48 10.05 25.26
C LYS A 259 -5.06 10.46 24.85
N GLN A 260 -4.08 10.24 25.73
CA GLN A 260 -2.69 10.56 25.45
C GLN A 260 -2.12 9.73 24.28
N ASP A 261 -2.42 8.44 24.22
CA ASP A 261 -1.99 7.55 23.15
C ASP A 261 -2.51 8.04 21.79
N ARG A 262 -3.79 8.49 21.72
CA ARG A 262 -4.35 9.09 20.50
C ARG A 262 -3.73 10.43 20.14
N GLU A 263 -3.42 11.28 21.12
CA GLU A 263 -2.72 12.54 20.85
C GLU A 263 -1.33 12.29 20.26
N VAL A 264 -0.61 11.28 20.76
CA VAL A 264 0.71 10.87 20.23
C VAL A 264 0.57 10.33 18.81
N GLU A 265 -0.37 9.41 18.58
CA GLU A 265 -0.67 8.88 17.24
C GLU A 265 -1.00 10.01 16.26
N ARG A 266 -1.90 10.92 16.66
CA ARG A 266 -2.29 12.07 15.84
C ARG A 266 -1.08 12.93 15.46
N LYS A 267 -0.18 13.21 16.42
CA LYS A 267 1.06 13.97 16.15
C LYS A 267 1.99 13.20 15.20
N ALA A 268 2.13 11.89 15.37
CA ALA A 268 2.94 11.05 14.50
C ALA A 268 2.45 11.08 13.05
N ARG A 269 1.14 11.05 12.84
CA ARG A 269 0.54 11.12 11.49
C ARG A 269 0.67 12.48 10.85
N LEU A 270 0.56 13.56 11.63
CA LEU A 270 0.85 14.92 11.13
C LEU A 270 2.33 15.08 10.78
N HIS A 271 3.23 14.46 11.55
CA HIS A 271 4.66 14.41 11.21
C HIS A 271 4.92 13.64 9.92
N PHE A 272 4.22 12.53 9.68
CA PHE A 272 4.23 11.83 8.39
C PHE A 272 3.69 12.69 7.25
N ALA A 273 2.58 13.40 7.46
CA ALA A 273 2.01 14.29 6.45
C ALA A 273 2.97 15.43 6.06
N ASP A 274 3.69 15.99 7.03
CA ASP A 274 4.74 16.98 6.79
C ASP A 274 5.88 16.42 5.90
N PHE A 275 6.29 15.16 6.12
CA PHE A 275 7.24 14.49 5.21
C PHE A 275 6.70 14.42 3.78
N VAL A 276 5.45 13.99 3.62
CA VAL A 276 4.77 13.94 2.31
C VAL A 276 4.74 15.33 1.67
N ASP A 277 4.59 16.38 2.47
CA ASP A 277 4.58 17.75 1.99
C ASP A 277 5.91 18.25 1.47
N ARG A 278 7.01 17.87 2.11
CA ARG A 278 8.36 18.31 1.74
C ARG A 278 9.02 17.45 0.67
N HIS A 279 8.73 16.15 0.63
CA HIS A 279 9.56 15.19 -0.11
C HIS A 279 8.87 14.47 -1.25
N VAL A 280 7.55 14.60 -1.40
CA VAL A 280 6.79 13.93 -2.47
C VAL A 280 6.41 14.92 -3.55
N ASN A 281 6.87 14.65 -4.78
CA ASN A 281 6.57 15.42 -5.98
C ASN A 281 6.04 14.52 -7.11
N ALA A 282 5.52 15.14 -8.16
CA ALA A 282 4.88 14.46 -9.29
C ALA A 282 5.81 13.49 -10.05
N ASN A 283 7.12 13.72 -10.01
CA ASN A 283 8.09 12.98 -10.83
C ASN A 283 8.60 11.69 -10.14
N LEU A 284 8.10 11.39 -8.95
CA LEU A 284 8.51 10.20 -8.17
C LEU A 284 8.20 8.90 -8.92
N GLN A 285 7.17 8.91 -9.76
CA GLN A 285 6.70 7.75 -10.54
C GLN A 285 7.29 7.69 -11.94
N ASP A 286 8.12 8.65 -12.34
CA ASP A 286 8.72 8.72 -13.68
C ASP A 286 10.05 7.96 -13.78
N GLY A 287 10.44 7.65 -15.02
CA GLY A 287 11.73 7.03 -15.35
C GLY A 287 11.65 5.54 -15.61
N SER A 288 12.81 4.92 -15.84
CA SER A 288 12.95 3.47 -16.04
C SER A 288 12.55 2.69 -14.78
N ALA A 289 12.50 1.35 -14.87
CA ALA A 289 12.26 0.51 -13.70
C ALA A 289 13.36 0.71 -12.63
N LEU A 290 14.61 0.82 -13.07
CA LEU A 290 15.76 1.06 -12.19
C LEU A 290 15.69 2.45 -11.54
N ASP A 291 15.37 3.50 -12.31
CA ASP A 291 15.23 4.85 -11.76
C ASP A 291 14.14 4.91 -10.69
N PHE A 292 13.00 4.26 -10.96
CA PHE A 292 11.90 4.17 -10.00
C PHE A 292 12.32 3.42 -8.73
N SER A 293 13.02 2.29 -8.87
CA SER A 293 13.53 1.52 -7.72
C SER A 293 14.47 2.36 -6.85
N ASN A 294 15.39 3.10 -7.47
CA ASN A 294 16.32 3.98 -6.76
C ASN A 294 15.60 5.12 -6.04
N LYS A 295 14.61 5.75 -6.69
CA LYS A 295 13.76 6.79 -6.09
C LYS A 295 12.97 6.25 -4.91
N LEU A 296 12.39 5.06 -5.03
CA LEU A 296 11.63 4.40 -3.96
C LEU A 296 12.51 4.10 -2.76
N ALA A 297 13.67 3.46 -2.97
CA ALA A 297 14.62 3.16 -1.89
C ALA A 297 15.06 4.45 -1.17
N SER A 298 15.37 5.50 -1.93
CA SER A 298 15.75 6.80 -1.39
C SER A 298 14.62 7.50 -0.61
N LEU A 299 13.36 7.34 -1.05
CA LEU A 299 12.19 7.85 -0.32
C LEU A 299 12.00 7.09 1.00
N VAL A 300 12.08 5.77 0.98
CA VAL A 300 11.94 4.90 2.17
C VAL A 300 12.99 5.26 3.21
N GLU A 301 14.25 5.42 2.82
CA GLU A 301 15.33 5.77 3.74
C GLU A 301 15.09 7.15 4.39
N ARG A 302 14.72 8.16 3.60
CA ARG A 302 14.39 9.48 4.15
C ARG A 302 13.18 9.44 5.08
N LEU A 303 12.15 8.66 4.73
CA LEU A 303 10.97 8.50 5.56
C LEU A 303 11.34 7.84 6.88
N LYS A 304 12.20 6.82 6.86
CA LYS A 304 12.69 6.13 8.05
C LYS A 304 13.39 7.11 9.00
N ILE A 305 14.34 7.90 8.49
CA ILE A 305 15.05 8.94 9.26
C ILE A 305 14.06 9.96 9.84
N HIS A 306 13.12 10.44 9.02
CA HIS A 306 12.12 11.41 9.45
C HIS A 306 11.23 10.86 10.58
N MET A 307 10.74 9.62 10.46
CA MET A 307 9.91 9.01 11.50
C MET A 307 10.70 8.68 12.77
N LEU A 308 11.98 8.29 12.66
CA LEU A 308 12.85 8.04 13.82
C LEU A 308 13.01 9.29 14.69
N SER A 309 13.18 10.46 14.08
CA SER A 309 13.26 11.74 14.81
C SER A 309 12.00 12.01 15.66
N PHE A 310 10.83 11.58 15.19
CA PHE A 310 9.60 11.66 15.98
C PHE A 310 9.64 10.70 17.15
N ALA A 311 9.99 9.43 16.91
CA ALA A 311 10.06 8.42 17.95
C ALA A 311 11.03 8.80 19.09
N GLU A 312 12.19 9.37 18.76
CA GLU A 312 13.17 9.87 19.71
C GLU A 312 12.61 11.02 20.57
N SER A 313 11.88 11.96 19.96
CA SER A 313 11.25 13.09 20.68
C SER A 313 10.23 12.65 21.73
N GLN A 314 9.56 11.51 21.51
CA GLN A 314 8.58 10.96 22.46
C GLN A 314 9.25 10.24 23.64
N ASN A 315 10.45 9.70 23.43
CA ASN A 315 11.23 9.02 24.47
C ASN A 315 12.02 10.00 25.34
N GLY A 316 12.44 11.15 24.77
CA GLY A 316 13.18 12.20 25.47
C GLY A 316 12.38 13.02 26.49
N THR A 317 11.06 12.80 26.62
CA THR A 317 10.21 13.48 27.64
C THR A 317 10.20 12.78 29.00
N ARG A 318 11.15 11.86 29.24
CA ARG A 318 11.46 11.30 30.56
C ARG A 318 12.91 11.66 30.93
N ALA A 319 13.12 12.90 31.34
CA ALA A 319 14.27 13.33 32.14
C ALA A 319 13.75 14.24 33.26
#